data_AF-A0A7L2V515-F1
#
_entry.id   AF-A0A7L2V515-F1
#
_cell.length_a   1.000
_cell.length_b   1.000
_cell.length_c   1.000
_cell.angle_alpha   90.00
_cell.angle_beta   90.00
_cell.angle_gamma   90.00
#
_symmetry.space_group_name_H-M   'P 1'
#
loop_
_entity.id
_entity.type
_entity.pdbx_description
1 polymer ?
#
loop_
_entity_poly.entity_id
_entity_poly.type
_entity_poly.pdbx_seq_one_letter_code
_entity_poly.pdbx_strand_id
1 'polypeptide(L)'
;MPVKNRYNLVDDGCDSRVPLHNEEAFQHGIHFQAKYIGSLDVPRPNSRVEIVAAMRRIRYEFKAKNIKKKKVSIIVSVDGVKVILRKKQKFSLTRCNFLSALCLQRKEWTWDESKMVVMHDPVYRIFYVSHDSQDLKIFSYIARDGANNSFRCNVFKSKKKSQAMRVVRTVGQAFEVCHKLSLQHALHSADGQADGASDKSAEEQTLEGDARNHPETPTPPAPPPGMLLGGDGKDAENYSLHPASSQQLLSPSSPCSSASITPLASQHCLQLLQQQLLQQQQQTQVAVAQVQLLKDQLAAETAARIEAQARVRQLLLTNRDLLQHVSLLVRQLTVLEAR
;
A
#
# COMPACT_ATOMS: atom_id res chain seq x y z
N MET A 1 -12.48 53.52 -36.76
CA MET A 1 -12.80 52.09 -36.90
C MET A 1 -12.46 51.39 -35.59
N PRO A 2 -13.43 50.71 -34.96
CA PRO A 2 -13.41 50.43 -33.52
C PRO A 2 -12.46 49.28 -33.13
N VAL A 3 -11.94 49.42 -31.92
CA VAL A 3 -11.11 48.49 -31.17
C VAL A 3 -11.86 47.16 -31.05
N LYS A 4 -11.32 46.10 -31.66
CA LYS A 4 -11.80 44.73 -31.43
C LYS A 4 -11.59 44.39 -29.95
N ASN A 5 -12.65 44.53 -29.16
CA ASN A 5 -12.80 43.84 -27.89
C ASN A 5 -12.63 42.35 -28.18
N ARG A 6 -11.43 41.83 -27.91
CA ARG A 6 -11.24 40.40 -27.76
C ARG A 6 -12.04 40.01 -26.53
N TYR A 7 -13.23 39.51 -26.83
CA TYR A 7 -14.10 38.75 -25.97
C TYR A 7 -13.29 38.08 -24.87
N ASN A 8 -13.78 38.27 -23.63
CA ASN A 8 -13.57 37.38 -22.51
C ASN A 8 -13.52 35.94 -23.02
N LEU A 9 -12.32 35.45 -23.30
CA LEU A 9 -12.07 34.04 -23.42
C LEU A 9 -12.15 33.58 -21.97
N VAL A 10 -13.37 33.19 -21.58
CA VAL A 10 -13.61 32.24 -20.52
C VAL A 10 -12.41 31.30 -20.50
N ASP A 11 -11.57 31.41 -19.47
CA ASP A 11 -10.54 30.43 -19.18
C ASP A 11 -11.33 29.17 -18.82
N ASP A 12 -11.73 28.43 -19.86
CA ASP A 12 -12.37 27.12 -19.81
C ASP A 12 -11.38 26.18 -19.13
N GLY A 13 -11.33 26.31 -17.80
CA GLY A 13 -10.39 25.67 -16.92
C GLY A 13 -10.77 24.20 -16.75
N CYS A 14 -10.68 23.45 -17.84
CA CYS A 14 -10.72 21.99 -17.94
C CYS A 14 -11.92 21.39 -17.21
N ASP A 15 -13.02 21.14 -17.94
CA ASP A 15 -14.22 20.47 -17.43
C ASP A 15 -13.82 19.31 -16.51
N SER A 16 -14.28 19.38 -15.26
CA SER A 16 -13.92 18.43 -14.21
C SER A 16 -14.38 17.01 -14.56
N ARG A 17 -15.34 16.87 -15.47
CA ARG A 17 -15.88 15.60 -15.97
C ARG A 17 -14.99 14.86 -16.96
N VAL A 18 -14.07 15.57 -17.63
CA VAL A 18 -13.21 14.92 -18.65
C VAL A 18 -12.01 14.27 -17.96
N PRO A 19 -11.76 12.95 -18.16
CA PRO A 19 -10.56 12.29 -17.66
C PRO A 19 -9.29 13.03 -18.08
N LEU A 20 -8.38 13.24 -17.14
CA LEU A 20 -7.14 14.01 -17.37
C LEU A 20 -6.04 13.10 -17.93
N HIS A 21 -6.14 11.82 -17.63
CA HIS A 21 -5.18 10.79 -17.99
C HIS A 21 -5.93 9.54 -18.45
N ASN A 22 -5.37 8.82 -19.42
CA ASN A 22 -5.83 7.48 -19.78
C ASN A 22 -5.66 6.52 -18.60
N GLU A 23 -6.51 5.50 -18.51
CA GLU A 23 -6.49 4.49 -17.45
C GLU A 23 -5.11 3.78 -17.36
N GLU A 24 -4.49 3.46 -18.50
CA GLU A 24 -3.16 2.82 -18.59
C GLU A 24 -2.02 3.68 -18.00
N ALA A 25 -2.19 5.00 -17.92
CA ALA A 25 -1.19 5.87 -17.31
C ALA A 25 -1.09 5.63 -15.80
N PHE A 26 -2.16 5.18 -15.15
CA PHE A 26 -2.16 4.83 -13.73
C PHE A 26 -1.43 3.52 -13.44
N GLN A 27 -1.21 2.66 -14.44
CA GLN A 27 -0.41 1.44 -14.31
C GLN A 27 1.09 1.77 -14.15
N HIS A 28 1.55 2.75 -14.94
CA HIS A 28 2.94 3.21 -14.92
C HIS A 28 3.21 4.20 -13.79
N GLY A 29 2.17 4.86 -13.29
CA GLY A 29 2.24 5.89 -12.27
C GLY A 29 2.49 7.28 -12.85
N ILE A 30 1.74 8.27 -12.35
CA ILE A 30 1.81 9.65 -12.82
C ILE A 30 2.64 10.47 -11.84
N HIS A 31 3.71 11.09 -12.34
CA HIS A 31 4.71 11.77 -11.50
C HIS A 31 4.48 13.28 -11.38
N PHE A 32 4.49 13.78 -10.15
CA PHE A 32 4.39 15.20 -9.84
C PHE A 32 5.52 15.65 -8.92
N GLN A 33 6.06 16.85 -9.18
CA GLN A 33 7.10 17.44 -8.36
C GLN A 33 6.51 18.48 -7.40
N ALA A 34 6.66 18.27 -6.10
CA ALA A 34 6.13 19.19 -5.09
C ALA A 34 7.17 19.48 -3.99
N LYS A 35 6.84 20.43 -3.12
CA LYS A 35 7.55 20.66 -1.86
C LYS A 35 6.68 20.15 -0.72
N TYR A 36 7.14 19.12 -0.03
CA TYR A 36 6.49 18.61 1.16
C TYR A 36 6.66 19.60 2.32
N ILE A 37 5.54 19.98 2.92
CA ILE A 37 5.50 20.92 4.05
C ILE A 37 5.62 20.13 5.36
N GLY A 38 4.77 19.12 5.53
CA GLY A 38 4.72 18.30 6.73
C GLY A 38 3.43 17.48 6.76
N SER A 39 3.31 16.68 7.81
CA SER A 39 2.11 15.93 8.15
C SER A 39 1.79 16.06 9.62
N LEU A 40 0.52 15.84 9.95
CA LEU A 40 0.05 15.75 11.32
C LEU A 40 -1.11 14.77 11.37
N ASP A 41 -1.22 14.08 12.50
CA ASP A 41 -2.40 13.28 12.80
C ASP A 41 -3.53 14.19 13.23
N VAL A 42 -4.68 14.01 12.59
CA VAL A 42 -5.88 14.81 12.77
C VAL A 42 -7.04 13.90 13.18
N PRO A 43 -8.01 14.41 13.95
CA PRO A 43 -9.25 13.68 14.14
C PRO A 43 -9.95 13.48 12.79
N ARG A 44 -10.87 12.50 12.72
CA ARG A 44 -11.66 12.24 11.52
C ARG A 44 -12.37 13.53 11.07
N PRO A 45 -12.03 14.08 9.90
CA PRO A 45 -12.64 15.31 9.46
C PRO A 45 -14.06 15.05 8.96
N ASN A 46 -15.02 15.83 9.46
CA ASN A 46 -16.43 15.73 9.08
C ASN A 46 -16.88 16.82 8.10
N SER A 47 -16.07 17.87 7.93
CA SER A 47 -16.39 18.99 7.05
C SER A 47 -15.19 19.49 6.26
N ARG A 48 -15.46 20.13 5.11
CA ARG A 48 -14.42 20.81 4.32
C ARG A 48 -13.71 21.91 5.12
N VAL A 49 -14.40 22.54 6.06
CA VAL A 49 -13.84 23.60 6.93
C VAL A 49 -12.76 23.03 7.84
N GLU A 50 -13.01 21.88 8.48
CA GLU A 50 -12.02 21.19 9.31
C GLU A 50 -10.78 20.78 8.52
N ILE A 51 -10.96 20.31 7.28
CA ILE A 51 -9.85 19.92 6.40
C ILE A 51 -8.98 21.13 6.09
N VAL A 52 -9.58 22.25 5.69
CA VAL A 52 -8.84 23.49 5.40
C VAL A 52 -8.17 24.02 6.67
N ALA A 53 -8.83 23.94 7.83
CA ALA A 53 -8.25 24.33 9.12
C ALA A 53 -7.01 23.49 9.47
N ALA A 54 -7.08 22.16 9.32
CA ALA A 54 -5.96 21.25 9.52
C ALA A 54 -4.79 21.55 8.57
N MET A 55 -5.06 21.75 7.28
CA MET A 55 -4.04 22.12 6.30
C MET A 55 -3.31 23.41 6.69
N ARG A 56 -4.06 24.42 7.13
CA ARG A 56 -3.52 25.72 7.56
C ARG A 56 -2.71 25.60 8.84
N ARG A 57 -3.20 24.84 9.83
CA ARG A 57 -2.48 24.54 11.07
C ARG A 57 -1.10 23.94 10.78
N ILE A 58 -1.04 22.86 9.97
CA ILE A 58 0.22 22.22 9.58
C ILE A 58 1.13 23.22 8.85
N ARG A 59 0.58 24.00 7.91
CA ARG A 59 1.36 24.99 7.16
C ARG A 59 2.00 26.04 8.07
N TYR A 60 1.25 26.58 9.02
CA TYR A 60 1.73 27.64 9.90
C TYR A 60 2.67 27.10 10.97
N GLU A 61 2.40 25.93 11.53
CA GLU A 61 3.25 25.30 12.54
C GLU A 61 4.66 25.00 11.99
N PHE A 62 4.75 24.40 10.80
CA PHE A 62 6.05 24.11 10.17
C PHE A 62 6.76 25.39 9.69
N LYS A 63 6.01 26.45 9.36
CA LYS A 63 6.57 27.77 9.06
C LYS A 63 7.16 28.41 10.32
N ALA A 64 6.45 28.36 11.45
CA ALA A 64 6.88 28.90 12.73
C ALA A 64 8.12 28.17 13.29
N LYS A 65 8.15 26.84 13.15
CA LYS A 65 9.30 26.00 13.53
C LYS A 65 10.51 26.13 12.58
N ASN A 66 10.45 26.99 11.56
CA ASN A 66 11.50 27.18 10.55
C ASN A 66 11.94 25.89 9.83
N ILE A 67 11.04 24.90 9.73
CA ILE A 67 11.34 23.64 9.08
C ILE A 67 11.30 23.85 7.55
N LYS A 68 12.42 23.58 6.90
CA LYS A 68 12.53 23.73 5.45
C LYS A 68 11.75 22.63 4.73
N LYS A 69 10.91 23.06 3.79
CA LYS A 69 10.13 22.17 2.92
C LYS A 69 11.06 21.26 2.10
N LYS A 70 10.78 19.97 2.07
CA LYS A 70 11.58 18.97 1.34
C LYS A 70 11.09 18.88 -0.11
N LYS A 71 11.99 18.79 -1.09
CA LYS A 71 11.59 18.54 -2.50
C LYS A 71 11.24 17.07 -2.64
N VAL A 72 10.04 16.77 -3.14
CA VAL A 72 9.53 15.40 -3.28
C VAL A 72 9.01 15.15 -4.68
N SER A 73 8.98 13.88 -5.05
CA SER A 73 8.26 13.34 -6.20
C SER A 73 7.05 12.57 -5.66
N ILE A 74 5.86 12.92 -6.11
CA ILE A 74 4.61 12.22 -5.79
C ILE A 74 4.27 11.37 -7.01
N ILE A 75 4.01 10.09 -6.80
CA ILE A 75 3.64 9.14 -7.85
C ILE A 75 2.23 8.67 -7.51
N VAL A 76 1.30 8.85 -8.43
CA VAL A 76 -0.09 8.41 -8.30
C VAL A 76 -0.33 7.25 -9.25
N SER A 77 -0.64 6.08 -8.73
CA SER A 77 -0.93 4.86 -9.50
C SER A 77 -2.18 4.16 -8.95
N VAL A 78 -2.57 3.05 -9.59
CA VAL A 78 -3.65 2.17 -9.10
C VAL A 78 -3.36 1.51 -7.75
N ASP A 79 -2.07 1.34 -7.42
CA ASP A 79 -1.60 0.80 -6.13
C ASP A 79 -1.78 1.83 -5.01
N GLY A 80 -1.41 3.09 -5.26
CA GLY A 80 -1.50 4.13 -4.25
C GLY A 80 -0.81 5.44 -4.60
N VAL A 81 -0.67 6.26 -3.57
CA VAL A 81 0.12 7.50 -3.60
C VAL A 81 1.46 7.24 -2.93
N LYS A 82 2.54 7.25 -3.72
CA LYS A 82 3.93 7.13 -3.25
C LYS A 82 4.57 8.51 -3.21
N VAL A 83 5.16 8.88 -2.09
CA VAL A 83 5.91 10.14 -1.96
C VAL A 83 7.37 9.82 -1.71
N ILE A 84 8.24 10.26 -2.61
CA ILE A 84 9.67 9.96 -2.58
C ILE A 84 10.46 11.27 -2.43
N LEU A 85 11.44 11.30 -1.54
CA LEU A 85 12.37 12.42 -1.43
C LEU A 85 13.18 12.56 -2.72
N ARG A 86 13.28 13.78 -3.25
CA ARG A 86 14.21 14.05 -4.34
C ARG A 86 15.55 14.45 -3.75
N LYS A 87 16.58 13.64 -4.00
CA LYS A 87 17.95 13.99 -3.64
C LYS A 87 18.34 15.29 -4.36
N LYS A 88 18.85 16.28 -3.63
CA LYS A 88 19.68 17.31 -4.27
C LYS A 88 20.98 16.60 -4.62
N GLN A 89 21.38 16.55 -5.89
CA GLN A 89 22.78 16.26 -6.20
C GLN A 89 23.63 17.30 -5.46
N LYS A 90 24.19 16.92 -4.31
CA LYS A 90 25.38 17.59 -3.80
C LYS A 90 26.50 16.95 -4.61
N PHE A 91 26.91 17.62 -5.68
CA PHE A 91 28.30 17.55 -6.11
C PHE A 91 29.12 18.09 -4.93
N SER A 92 29.46 17.20 -3.99
CA SER A 92 30.52 17.47 -3.06
C SER A 92 31.78 17.39 -3.89
N LEU A 93 32.12 18.48 -4.57
CA LEU A 93 33.47 18.70 -5.05
C LEU A 93 34.33 18.95 -3.80
N THR A 94 34.50 17.92 -2.98
CA THR A 94 35.59 17.86 -2.03
C THR A 94 36.81 17.72 -2.91
N ARG A 95 37.39 18.86 -3.28
CA ARG A 95 38.78 19.09 -3.69
C ARG A 95 39.65 17.83 -3.64
N CYS A 96 39.48 16.94 -4.62
CA CYS A 96 40.41 15.86 -4.88
C CYS A 96 41.48 16.48 -5.77
N ASN A 97 42.69 16.54 -5.24
CA ASN A 97 43.86 16.94 -6.00
C ASN A 97 43.99 16.05 -7.25
N PHE A 98 44.55 16.65 -8.30
CA PHE A 98 44.46 16.33 -9.73
C PHE A 98 45.07 14.98 -10.19
N LEU A 99 45.08 13.93 -9.37
CA LEU A 99 45.69 12.63 -9.71
C LEU A 99 44.84 11.42 -9.31
N SER A 100 43.53 11.47 -9.57
CA SER A 100 42.72 10.25 -9.53
C SER A 100 41.66 10.24 -10.63
N ALA A 101 42.11 10.09 -11.88
CA ALA A 101 41.25 9.60 -12.96
C ALA A 101 40.61 8.23 -12.61
N LEU A 102 41.11 7.54 -11.58
CA LEU A 102 40.57 6.29 -11.03
C LEU A 102 39.39 6.47 -10.04
N CYS A 103 39.08 7.71 -9.59
CA CYS A 103 37.95 7.95 -8.68
C CYS A 103 36.58 8.02 -9.40
N LEU A 104 36.57 7.94 -10.74
CA LEU A 104 35.34 8.01 -11.53
C LEU A 104 34.64 6.67 -11.74
N GLN A 105 35.21 5.53 -11.31
CA GLN A 105 34.70 4.22 -11.74
C GLN A 105 34.11 3.31 -10.66
N ARG A 106 34.07 3.68 -9.36
CA ARG A 106 33.63 2.71 -8.35
C ARG A 106 32.96 3.29 -7.11
N LYS A 107 31.82 3.96 -7.32
CA LYS A 107 30.78 3.98 -6.30
C LYS A 107 29.47 3.61 -6.95
N GLU A 108 29.21 2.31 -6.96
CA GLU A 108 27.92 1.66 -7.16
C GLU A 108 26.83 2.52 -6.52
N TRP A 109 26.05 3.23 -7.34
CA TRP A 109 24.87 3.96 -6.89
C TRP A 109 23.67 3.03 -7.02
N THR A 110 23.64 1.96 -6.22
CA THR A 110 22.42 1.19 -6.00
C THR A 110 21.51 2.03 -5.09
N TRP A 111 20.72 2.89 -5.72
CA TRP A 111 19.67 3.63 -5.03
C TRP A 111 18.57 2.64 -4.66
N ASP A 112 18.53 2.22 -3.40
CA ASP A 112 17.37 1.50 -2.88
C ASP A 112 16.19 2.50 -2.81
N GLU A 113 15.19 2.30 -3.67
CA GLU A 113 13.97 3.10 -3.73
C GLU A 113 13.31 3.18 -2.35
N SER A 114 13.34 2.07 -1.60
CA SER A 114 12.79 1.92 -0.25
C SER A 114 13.36 2.94 0.73
N LYS A 115 14.64 3.30 0.55
CA LYS A 115 15.36 4.21 1.46
C LYS A 115 14.99 5.69 1.27
N MET A 116 14.31 6.02 0.16
CA MET A 116 13.89 7.41 -0.15
C MET A 116 12.37 7.60 -0.12
N VAL A 117 11.59 6.53 0.04
CA VAL A 117 10.14 6.60 0.23
C VAL A 117 9.85 7.27 1.57
N VAL A 118 9.16 8.40 1.51
CA VAL A 118 8.66 9.13 2.68
C VAL A 118 7.41 8.46 3.22
N MET A 119 6.53 8.07 2.30
CA MET A 119 5.23 7.46 2.61
C MET A 119 4.71 6.75 1.37
N HIS A 120 4.03 5.63 1.61
CA HIS A 120 3.26 4.91 0.61
C HIS A 120 1.88 4.61 1.20
N ASP A 121 0.86 5.25 0.66
CA ASP A 121 -0.52 5.10 1.12
C ASP A 121 -1.35 4.51 -0.03
N PRO A 122 -1.90 3.29 0.11
CA PRO A 122 -2.73 2.68 -0.93
C PRO A 122 -3.98 3.50 -1.25
N VAL A 123 -4.49 3.41 -2.49
CA VAL A 123 -5.64 4.22 -2.95
C VAL A 123 -6.84 4.07 -2.02
N TYR A 124 -7.16 2.84 -1.62
CA TYR A 124 -8.29 2.53 -0.74
C TYR A 124 -8.17 3.12 0.68
N ARG A 125 -6.98 3.58 1.10
CA ARG A 125 -6.77 4.26 2.40
C ARG A 125 -6.83 5.77 2.31
N ILE A 126 -6.74 6.35 1.11
CA ILE A 126 -6.85 7.79 0.94
C ILE A 126 -8.32 8.17 1.18
N PHE A 127 -8.57 8.92 2.24
CA PHE A 127 -9.91 9.33 2.64
C PHE A 127 -10.39 10.57 1.88
N TYR A 128 -9.49 11.53 1.65
CA TYR A 128 -9.85 12.79 1.02
C TYR A 128 -8.64 13.45 0.37
N VAL A 129 -8.85 14.14 -0.75
CA VAL A 129 -7.83 14.96 -1.43
C VAL A 129 -8.39 16.35 -1.68
N SER A 130 -7.62 17.40 -1.39
CA SER A 130 -8.12 18.77 -1.43
C SER A 130 -7.04 19.83 -1.63
N HIS A 131 -7.47 21.07 -1.87
CA HIS A 131 -6.61 22.26 -1.93
C HIS A 131 -7.14 23.37 -1.00
N ASP A 132 -6.26 24.28 -0.56
CA ASP A 132 -6.65 25.45 0.23
C ASP A 132 -7.42 26.43 -0.66
N SER A 133 -8.55 26.96 -0.19
CA SER A 133 -9.38 27.92 -0.94
C SER A 133 -8.67 29.24 -1.21
N GLN A 134 -7.71 29.62 -0.37
CA GLN A 134 -6.98 30.89 -0.48
C GLN A 134 -5.61 30.74 -1.14
N ASP A 135 -4.93 29.61 -0.97
CA ASP A 135 -3.64 29.32 -1.62
C ASP A 135 -3.75 28.04 -2.44
N LEU A 136 -4.23 28.18 -3.67
CA LEU A 136 -4.44 27.08 -4.62
C LEU A 136 -3.14 26.39 -5.06
N LYS A 137 -1.96 26.84 -4.60
CA LYS A 137 -0.70 26.11 -4.76
C LYS A 137 -0.49 25.08 -3.65
N ILE A 138 -1.27 25.14 -2.57
CA ILE A 138 -1.25 24.22 -1.45
C ILE A 138 -2.34 23.18 -1.65
N PHE A 139 -1.93 21.93 -1.61
CA PHE A 139 -2.83 20.79 -1.66
C PHE A 139 -2.47 19.80 -0.57
N SER A 140 -3.43 18.98 -0.19
CA SER A 140 -3.26 17.92 0.78
C SER A 140 -4.00 16.67 0.36
N TYR A 141 -3.58 15.55 0.92
CA TYR A 141 -4.41 14.37 1.00
C TYR A 141 -4.41 13.85 2.44
N ILE A 142 -5.47 13.16 2.80
CA ILE A 142 -5.66 12.56 4.11
C ILE A 142 -5.71 11.05 3.91
N ALA A 143 -4.82 10.33 4.58
CA ALA A 143 -4.81 8.87 4.59
C ALA A 143 -5.28 8.35 5.94
N ARG A 144 -6.07 7.28 5.93
CA ARG A 144 -6.44 6.54 7.13
C ARG A 144 -5.35 5.54 7.47
N ASP A 145 -4.88 5.58 8.71
CA ASP A 145 -4.00 4.56 9.26
C ASP A 145 -4.82 3.37 9.77
N GLY A 146 -4.41 2.16 9.39
CA GLY A 146 -5.18 0.93 9.60
C GLY A 146 -5.11 0.42 11.04
N ALA A 147 -4.05 0.77 11.79
CA ALA A 147 -3.81 0.24 13.13
C ALA A 147 -4.58 0.99 14.23
N ASN A 148 -4.76 2.30 14.08
CA ASN A 148 -5.23 3.20 15.13
C ASN A 148 -6.45 4.04 14.70
N ASN A 149 -7.03 3.78 13.52
CA ASN A 149 -8.10 4.59 12.92
C ASN A 149 -7.80 6.09 12.89
N SER A 150 -6.52 6.46 12.93
CA SER A 150 -6.06 7.83 12.88
C SER A 150 -6.06 8.33 11.44
N PHE A 151 -6.23 9.63 11.26
CA PHE A 151 -6.18 10.26 9.95
C PHE A 151 -4.92 11.10 9.87
N ARG A 152 -4.04 10.79 8.91
CA ARG A 152 -2.82 11.54 8.67
C ARG A 152 -3.03 12.51 7.54
N CYS A 153 -2.99 13.81 7.83
CA CYS A 153 -3.07 14.87 6.82
C CYS A 153 -1.66 15.21 6.30
N ASN A 154 -1.44 15.02 5.00
CA ASN A 154 -0.16 15.31 4.33
C ASN A 154 -0.29 16.58 3.49
N VAL A 155 0.56 17.59 3.74
CA VAL A 155 0.45 18.91 3.10
C VAL A 155 1.63 19.21 2.19
N PHE A 156 1.34 19.68 0.98
CA PHE A 156 2.31 19.93 -0.08
C PHE A 156 2.14 21.32 -0.69
N LYS A 157 3.21 21.84 -1.29
CA LYS A 157 3.21 23.07 -2.09
C LYS A 157 3.74 22.81 -3.49
N SER A 158 2.92 23.09 -4.49
CA SER A 158 3.28 23.07 -5.92
C SER A 158 3.98 24.36 -6.35
N LYS A 159 4.64 24.31 -7.52
CA LYS A 159 5.20 25.53 -8.14
C LYS A 159 4.11 26.39 -8.78
N LYS A 160 3.17 25.75 -9.49
CA LYS A 160 2.07 26.38 -10.22
C LYS A 160 0.73 25.94 -9.62
N LYS A 161 -0.29 26.83 -9.64
CA LYS A 161 -1.67 26.49 -9.24
C LYS A 161 -2.21 25.34 -10.08
N SER A 162 -2.04 25.42 -11.41
CA SER A 162 -2.46 24.36 -12.34
C SER A 162 -1.88 23.00 -11.99
N GLN A 163 -0.62 22.95 -11.52
CA GLN A 163 0.00 21.70 -11.09
C GLN A 163 -0.69 21.12 -9.85
N ALA A 164 -1.00 21.93 -8.83
CA ALA A 164 -1.72 21.47 -7.65
C ALA A 164 -3.12 20.95 -8.01
N MET A 165 -3.85 21.69 -8.85
CA MET A 165 -5.16 21.25 -9.35
C MET A 165 -5.07 19.93 -10.12
N ARG A 166 -4.07 19.77 -10.99
CA ARG A 166 -3.82 18.51 -11.70
C ARG A 166 -3.59 17.35 -10.73
N VAL A 167 -2.76 17.52 -9.70
CA VAL A 167 -2.53 16.47 -8.69
C VAL A 167 -3.85 16.04 -8.03
N VAL A 168 -4.66 17.01 -7.58
CA VAL A 168 -5.95 16.71 -6.93
C VAL A 168 -6.88 15.95 -7.88
N ARG A 169 -6.98 16.37 -9.15
CA ARG A 169 -7.82 15.69 -10.16
C ARG A 169 -7.30 14.30 -10.50
N THR A 170 -5.98 14.12 -10.62
CA THR A 170 -5.36 12.81 -10.90
C THR A 170 -5.59 11.83 -9.75
N VAL A 171 -5.48 12.26 -8.49
CA VAL A 171 -5.81 11.41 -7.34
C VAL A 171 -7.31 11.09 -7.32
N GLY A 172 -8.16 12.07 -7.65
CA GLY A 172 -9.60 11.87 -7.87
C GLY A 172 -9.90 10.75 -8.86
N GLN A 173 -9.28 10.81 -10.03
CA GLN A 173 -9.41 9.79 -11.08
C GLN A 173 -8.86 8.43 -10.67
N ALA A 174 -7.76 8.39 -9.89
CA ALA A 174 -7.22 7.14 -9.38
C ALA A 174 -8.22 6.38 -8.50
N PHE A 175 -9.07 7.08 -7.73
CA PHE A 175 -10.16 6.44 -6.99
C PHE A 175 -11.15 5.75 -7.91
N GLU A 176 -11.59 6.43 -8.97
CA GLU A 176 -12.55 5.90 -9.93
C GLU A 176 -12.00 4.68 -10.66
N VAL A 177 -10.75 4.76 -11.14
CA VAL A 177 -10.07 3.66 -11.85
C VAL A 177 -9.84 2.46 -10.93
N CYS A 178 -9.33 2.68 -9.71
CA CYS A 178 -9.11 1.61 -8.73
C CYS A 178 -10.42 0.91 -8.36
N HIS A 179 -11.50 1.66 -8.17
CA HIS A 179 -12.82 1.10 -7.89
C HIS A 179 -13.34 0.25 -9.07
N LYS A 180 -13.24 0.77 -10.31
CA LYS A 180 -13.65 0.04 -11.53
C LYS A 180 -12.88 -1.29 -11.69
N LEU A 181 -11.57 -1.29 -11.46
CA LEU A 181 -10.74 -2.50 -11.51
C LEU A 181 -11.14 -3.51 -10.42
N SER A 182 -11.46 -3.04 -9.21
CA SER A 182 -11.92 -3.91 -8.12
C SER A 182 -13.25 -4.61 -8.46
N LEU A 183 -14.18 -3.92 -9.12
CA LEU A 183 -15.44 -4.53 -9.60
C LEU A 183 -15.19 -5.57 -10.70
N GLN A 184 -14.31 -5.27 -11.66
CA GLN A 184 -14.01 -6.20 -12.76
C GLN A 184 -13.35 -7.49 -12.26
N HIS A 185 -12.43 -7.39 -11.28
CA HIS A 185 -11.81 -8.57 -10.65
C HIS A 185 -12.81 -9.41 -9.86
N ALA A 186 -13.78 -8.77 -9.18
CA ALA A 186 -14.82 -9.50 -8.45
C ALA A 186 -15.75 -10.30 -9.39
N LEU A 187 -16.06 -9.76 -10.57
CA LEU A 187 -16.90 -10.43 -11.57
C LEU A 187 -16.15 -11.55 -12.31
N HIS A 188 -14.90 -11.33 -12.71
CA HIS A 188 -14.08 -12.38 -13.35
C HIS A 188 -13.73 -13.54 -12.41
N SER A 189 -13.84 -13.36 -11.09
CA SER A 189 -13.63 -14.44 -10.11
C SER A 189 -14.87 -15.32 -9.89
N ALA A 190 -16.03 -14.96 -10.46
CA ALA A 190 -17.29 -15.68 -10.29
C ALA A 190 -17.71 -16.52 -11.51
N ASP A 191 -17.19 -16.26 -12.71
CA ASP A 191 -17.61 -16.93 -13.97
C ASP A 191 -16.60 -17.98 -14.48
N GLY A 192 -15.81 -18.57 -13.58
CA GLY A 192 -14.73 -19.50 -13.90
C GLY A 192 -15.03 -20.98 -13.67
N GLN A 193 -16.26 -21.47 -13.87
CA GLN A 193 -16.55 -22.91 -14.01
C GLN A 193 -17.92 -23.15 -14.67
N ALA A 194 -17.96 -23.22 -16.00
CA ALA A 194 -18.91 -24.05 -16.77
C ALA A 194 -18.52 -24.04 -18.26
N ASP A 195 -17.64 -24.96 -18.65
CA ASP A 195 -17.57 -25.42 -20.04
C ASP A 195 -18.58 -26.56 -20.23
N GLY A 196 -19.41 -26.49 -21.28
CA GLY A 196 -19.95 -27.70 -21.93
C GLY A 196 -21.47 -27.80 -22.15
N ALA A 197 -21.93 -27.15 -23.23
CA ALA A 197 -22.82 -27.67 -24.28
C ALA A 197 -24.32 -28.02 -24.02
N SER A 198 -25.16 -27.32 -24.79
CA SER A 198 -26.25 -27.84 -25.67
C SER A 198 -27.69 -27.39 -25.39
N ASP A 199 -28.15 -26.55 -26.35
CA ASP A 199 -29.42 -26.54 -27.08
C ASP A 199 -30.80 -26.27 -26.40
N LYS A 200 -31.36 -25.12 -26.82
CA LYS A 200 -32.71 -24.89 -27.41
C LYS A 200 -34.00 -24.99 -26.58
N SER A 201 -34.72 -23.85 -26.65
CA SER A 201 -36.15 -23.66 -26.97
C SER A 201 -37.03 -23.08 -25.86
N ALA A 202 -37.84 -22.13 -26.30
CA ALA A 202 -38.84 -21.35 -25.57
C ALA A 202 -40.04 -22.18 -25.10
N GLU A 203 -40.68 -21.80 -23.99
CA GLU A 203 -41.94 -21.05 -23.96
C GLU A 203 -42.49 -20.89 -22.52
N GLU A 204 -43.43 -19.97 -22.45
CA GLU A 204 -44.12 -19.28 -21.35
C GLU A 204 -44.97 -20.12 -20.35
N GLN A 205 -45.35 -19.43 -19.25
CA GLN A 205 -46.67 -19.43 -18.54
C GLN A 205 -46.87 -20.13 -17.17
N THR A 206 -46.94 -19.27 -16.13
CA THR A 206 -48.00 -19.08 -15.08
C THR A 206 -48.43 -20.13 -14.03
N LEU A 207 -48.42 -19.66 -12.75
CA LEU A 207 -49.43 -19.78 -11.65
C LEU A 207 -49.63 -21.18 -11.00
N GLU A 208 -49.90 -21.44 -9.70
CA GLU A 208 -50.19 -20.74 -8.43
C GLU A 208 -49.75 -21.66 -7.25
N GLY A 209 -49.82 -21.19 -5.99
CA GLY A 209 -50.43 -22.03 -4.93
C GLY A 209 -49.66 -22.35 -3.64
N ASP A 210 -49.78 -21.44 -2.66
CA ASP A 210 -50.19 -21.70 -1.27
C ASP A 210 -49.25 -22.33 -0.20
N ALA A 211 -49.54 -21.94 1.04
CA ALA A 211 -48.71 -21.81 2.23
C ALA A 211 -48.52 -23.07 3.11
N ARG A 212 -47.48 -23.06 3.97
CA ARG A 212 -47.58 -23.25 5.45
C ARG A 212 -46.22 -23.22 6.18
N ASN A 213 -46.04 -22.17 7.00
CA ASN A 213 -45.51 -22.06 8.37
C ASN A 213 -44.44 -23.01 8.98
N HIS A 214 -43.37 -22.34 9.46
CA HIS A 214 -42.74 -22.41 10.81
C HIS A 214 -41.50 -23.33 11.06
N PRO A 215 -40.65 -23.01 12.09
CA PRO A 215 -39.27 -22.54 11.91
C PRO A 215 -38.22 -23.46 12.57
N GLU A 216 -36.91 -23.27 12.29
CA GLU A 216 -35.85 -23.56 13.27
C GLU A 216 -34.50 -22.94 12.89
N THR A 217 -33.72 -22.55 13.92
CA THR A 217 -32.48 -21.76 13.89
C THR A 217 -31.24 -22.65 14.17
N PRO A 218 -30.00 -22.15 14.24
CA PRO A 218 -28.87 -22.59 13.42
C PRO A 218 -27.86 -23.51 14.14
N THR A 219 -27.04 -24.24 13.39
CA THR A 219 -25.86 -24.96 13.93
C THR A 219 -24.58 -24.71 13.10
N PRO A 220 -23.39 -24.69 13.76
CA PRO A 220 -22.11 -24.21 13.20
C PRO A 220 -21.29 -25.30 12.48
N PRO A 221 -20.22 -24.94 11.74
CA PRO A 221 -19.37 -25.90 11.03
C PRO A 221 -18.30 -26.53 11.95
N ALA A 222 -18.02 -27.81 11.72
CA ALA A 222 -17.02 -28.65 12.38
C ALA A 222 -15.64 -28.60 11.66
N PRO A 223 -14.53 -29.04 12.32
CA PRO A 223 -13.15 -28.67 12.01
C PRO A 223 -12.42 -29.64 11.05
N PRO A 224 -11.21 -29.29 10.54
CA PRO A 224 -10.40 -30.22 9.75
C PRO A 224 -9.61 -31.18 10.66
N PRO A 225 -9.50 -32.49 10.33
CA PRO A 225 -8.62 -33.41 11.04
C PRO A 225 -7.17 -33.31 10.55
N GLY A 226 -6.25 -33.33 11.51
CA GLY A 226 -4.81 -33.46 11.28
C GLY A 226 -4.34 -34.91 11.12
N MET A 227 -3.20 -35.02 10.44
CA MET A 227 -2.07 -35.96 10.58
C MET A 227 -2.32 -37.36 11.19
N LEU A 228 -1.89 -38.43 10.49
CA LEU A 228 -0.60 -39.11 10.73
C LEU A 228 -0.45 -40.40 9.87
N LEU A 229 0.79 -40.57 9.38
CA LEU A 229 1.59 -41.80 9.23
C LEU A 229 1.10 -43.00 8.39
N GLY A 230 1.95 -43.35 7.40
CA GLY A 230 2.44 -44.72 7.21
C GLY A 230 2.19 -45.32 5.83
N GLY A 231 3.27 -45.75 5.15
CA GLY A 231 3.17 -46.78 4.11
C GLY A 231 4.08 -46.60 2.90
N ASP A 232 5.23 -47.26 2.96
CA ASP A 232 6.26 -47.53 1.96
C ASP A 232 5.76 -47.97 0.56
N GLY A 233 6.54 -47.66 -0.50
CA GLY A 233 6.50 -48.42 -1.76
C GLY A 233 6.79 -47.64 -3.05
N LYS A 234 8.06 -47.69 -3.49
CA LYS A 234 8.63 -47.71 -4.87
C LYS A 234 7.72 -47.22 -6.02
N ASP A 235 8.13 -46.29 -6.88
CA ASP A 235 9.11 -46.53 -7.95
C ASP A 235 9.69 -45.22 -8.52
N ALA A 236 10.89 -45.35 -9.08
CA ALA A 236 11.62 -44.32 -9.78
C ALA A 236 11.00 -44.01 -11.15
N GLU A 237 10.93 -42.73 -11.52
CA GLU A 237 11.34 -42.22 -12.85
C GLU A 237 11.31 -40.69 -12.90
N ASN A 238 12.50 -40.12 -13.11
CA ASN A 238 12.83 -39.05 -14.06
C ASN A 238 11.80 -37.92 -14.30
N TYR A 239 12.09 -36.69 -13.87
CA TYR A 239 12.09 -35.46 -14.70
C TYR A 239 12.46 -34.25 -13.82
N SER A 240 13.64 -33.68 -14.07
CA SER A 240 14.12 -32.43 -13.47
C SER A 240 14.03 -31.33 -14.52
N LEU A 241 13.32 -30.23 -14.23
CA LEU A 241 13.37 -29.00 -15.03
C LEU A 241 13.39 -27.78 -14.11
N HIS A 242 14.57 -27.19 -14.01
CA HIS A 242 14.81 -25.80 -13.59
C HIS A 242 14.39 -24.83 -14.70
N PRO A 243 14.00 -23.58 -14.40
CA PRO A 243 14.08 -22.48 -15.34
C PRO A 243 15.38 -21.67 -15.17
N ALA A 244 15.83 -21.18 -16.32
CA ALA A 244 17.08 -20.52 -16.62
C ALA A 244 17.28 -19.13 -15.97
N SER A 245 18.55 -18.74 -15.85
CA SER A 245 19.01 -17.38 -16.18
C SER A 245 20.48 -17.42 -16.58
N SER A 246 20.70 -17.38 -17.88
CA SER A 246 21.99 -17.27 -18.56
C SER A 246 22.54 -15.84 -18.42
N GLN A 247 23.81 -15.71 -18.03
CA GLN A 247 24.67 -14.62 -18.55
C GLN A 247 26.05 -15.19 -18.87
N GLN A 248 26.40 -15.07 -20.15
CA GLN A 248 27.66 -15.45 -20.77
C GLN A 248 28.78 -14.50 -20.32
N LEU A 249 29.95 -15.06 -20.03
CA LEU A 249 31.21 -14.31 -20.08
C LEU A 249 32.32 -15.23 -20.62
N LEU A 250 32.57 -15.06 -21.92
CA LEU A 250 33.85 -15.09 -22.63
C LEU A 250 34.93 -16.08 -22.15
N SER A 251 35.16 -17.09 -22.99
CA SER A 251 36.42 -17.83 -23.11
C SER A 251 37.57 -16.95 -23.64
N PRO A 252 38.82 -17.28 -23.27
CA PRO A 252 39.80 -17.53 -24.31
C PRO A 252 40.55 -18.86 -24.11
N SER A 253 41.00 -19.36 -25.25
CA SER A 253 41.72 -20.60 -25.54
C SER A 253 42.95 -20.93 -24.68
N SER A 254 43.16 -22.24 -24.47
CA SER A 254 44.34 -22.91 -23.91
C SER A 254 45.65 -22.58 -24.66
N PRO A 255 46.85 -22.82 -24.08
CA PRO A 255 47.44 -24.16 -24.13
C PRO A 255 48.23 -24.62 -22.88
N CYS A 256 48.34 -25.94 -22.76
CA CYS A 256 49.12 -26.82 -21.88
C CYS A 256 50.29 -26.21 -21.08
N SER A 257 50.42 -26.59 -19.80
CA SER A 257 51.61 -27.30 -19.27
C SER A 257 51.49 -27.66 -17.78
N SER A 258 51.97 -28.86 -17.47
CA SER A 258 52.24 -29.43 -16.15
C SER A 258 52.79 -28.44 -15.11
N ALA A 259 52.15 -28.35 -13.95
CA ALA A 259 52.76 -27.77 -12.76
C ALA A 259 52.38 -28.58 -11.52
N SER A 260 53.41 -29.01 -10.81
CA SER A 260 53.40 -29.65 -9.50
C SER A 260 52.41 -28.98 -8.55
N ILE A 261 51.53 -29.80 -7.94
CA ILE A 261 50.63 -29.36 -6.87
C ILE A 261 51.52 -29.03 -5.68
N THR A 262 51.76 -27.74 -5.45
CA THR A 262 52.39 -27.26 -4.23
C THR A 262 51.36 -27.34 -3.08
N PRO A 263 51.75 -27.83 -1.89
CA PRO A 263 50.83 -28.07 -0.77
C PRO A 263 50.17 -26.79 -0.22
N LEU A 264 50.63 -25.62 -0.65
CA LEU A 264 50.10 -24.31 -0.26
C LEU A 264 48.79 -23.94 -0.98
N ALA A 265 48.62 -24.37 -2.24
CA ALA A 265 47.44 -24.03 -3.05
C ALA A 265 46.17 -24.79 -2.62
N SER A 266 46.32 -26.05 -2.21
CA SER A 266 45.23 -26.86 -1.64
C SER A 266 44.78 -26.35 -0.27
N GLN A 267 45.72 -25.88 0.55
CA GLN A 267 45.44 -25.29 1.86
C GLN A 267 44.61 -24.00 1.74
N HIS A 268 44.93 -23.13 0.78
CA HIS A 268 44.17 -21.91 0.52
C HIS A 268 42.74 -22.19 0.05
N CYS A 269 42.52 -23.22 -0.77
CA CYS A 269 41.17 -23.63 -1.21
C CYS A 269 40.28 -24.07 -0.04
N LEU A 270 40.82 -24.89 0.87
CA LEU A 270 40.10 -25.31 2.08
C LEU A 270 39.75 -24.12 2.98
N GLN A 271 40.65 -23.14 3.09
CA GLN A 271 40.41 -21.94 3.90
C GLN A 271 39.28 -21.06 3.33
N LEU A 272 39.18 -20.95 2.01
CA LEU A 272 38.08 -20.24 1.34
C LEU A 272 36.74 -20.96 1.54
N LEU A 273 36.70 -22.29 1.40
CA LEU A 273 35.51 -23.09 1.65
C LEU A 273 35.03 -22.96 3.10
N GLN A 274 35.95 -23.01 4.07
CA GLN A 274 35.62 -22.81 5.48
C GLN A 274 35.02 -21.42 5.73
N GLN A 275 35.58 -20.38 5.09
CA GLN A 275 35.07 -19.03 5.22
C GLN A 275 33.69 -18.87 4.56
N GLN A 276 33.43 -19.51 3.42
CA GLN A 276 32.11 -19.55 2.80
C GLN A 276 31.08 -20.26 3.68
N LEU A 277 31.44 -21.39 4.31
CA LEU A 277 30.54 -22.13 5.19
C LEU A 277 30.19 -21.30 6.43
N LEU A 278 31.17 -20.62 7.02
CA LEU A 278 30.95 -19.75 8.18
C LEU A 278 30.05 -18.56 7.82
N GLN A 279 30.25 -17.97 6.64
CA GLN A 279 29.38 -16.92 6.13
C GLN A 279 27.94 -17.42 5.92
N GLN A 280 27.77 -18.62 5.34
CA GLN A 280 26.45 -19.22 5.14
C GLN A 280 25.75 -19.50 6.48
N GLN A 281 26.47 -20.07 7.45
CA GLN A 281 25.94 -20.33 8.80
C GLN A 281 25.44 -19.04 9.45
N GLN A 282 26.23 -17.96 9.37
CA GLN A 282 25.85 -16.68 9.96
C GLN A 282 24.62 -16.07 9.27
N GLN A 283 24.51 -16.18 7.94
CA GLN A 283 23.31 -15.76 7.22
C GLN A 283 22.07 -16.55 7.64
N THR A 284 22.17 -17.88 7.76
CA THR A 284 21.08 -18.73 8.24
C THR A 284 20.67 -18.37 9.67
N GLN A 285 21.63 -18.12 10.56
CA GLN A 285 21.35 -17.75 11.94
C GLN A 285 20.59 -16.41 12.04
N VAL A 286 20.97 -15.43 11.23
CA VAL A 286 20.27 -14.15 11.15
C VAL A 286 18.84 -14.33 10.61
N ALA A 287 18.66 -15.16 9.57
CA ALA A 287 17.34 -15.44 9.02
C ALA A 287 16.43 -16.13 10.04
N VAL A 288 16.96 -17.11 10.79
CA VAL A 288 16.21 -17.80 11.87
C VAL A 288 15.81 -16.83 12.97
N ALA A 289 16.71 -15.93 13.40
CA ALA A 289 16.41 -14.91 14.40
C ALA A 289 15.30 -13.95 13.93
N GLN A 290 15.31 -13.55 12.65
CA GLN A 290 14.25 -12.73 12.07
C GLN A 290 12.90 -13.45 12.06
N VAL A 291 12.86 -14.72 11.69
CA VAL A 291 11.63 -15.52 11.71
C VAL A 291 11.10 -15.67 13.14
N GLN A 292 11.98 -15.90 14.12
CA GLN A 292 11.56 -16.01 15.52
C GLN A 292 10.96 -14.69 16.03
N LEU A 293 11.60 -13.55 15.71
CA LEU A 293 11.07 -12.24 16.07
C LEU A 293 9.68 -11.99 15.47
N LEU A 294 9.47 -12.37 14.21
CA LEU A 294 8.17 -12.24 13.54
C LEU A 294 7.11 -13.15 14.18
N LYS A 295 7.48 -14.37 14.58
CA LYS A 295 6.58 -15.27 15.32
C LYS A 295 6.17 -14.68 16.66
N ASP A 296 7.12 -14.14 17.42
CA ASP A 296 6.87 -13.54 18.72
C ASP A 296 5.98 -12.28 18.57
N GLN A 297 6.21 -11.47 17.53
CA GLN A 297 5.37 -10.32 17.22
C GLN A 297 3.94 -10.72 16.85
N LEU A 298 3.77 -11.78 16.07
CA LEU A 298 2.45 -12.30 15.70
C LEU A 298 1.71 -12.86 16.93
N ALA A 299 2.42 -13.56 17.82
CA ALA A 299 1.85 -14.08 19.06
C ALA A 299 1.40 -12.94 19.98
N ALA A 300 2.23 -11.90 20.15
CA ALA A 300 1.89 -10.70 20.93
C ALA A 300 0.68 -9.96 20.34
N GLU A 301 0.62 -9.77 19.02
CA GLU A 301 -0.51 -9.13 18.34
C GLU A 301 -1.79 -9.94 18.52
N THR A 302 -1.71 -11.27 18.43
CA THR A 302 -2.85 -12.17 18.63
C THR A 302 -3.37 -12.10 20.07
N ALA A 303 -2.48 -12.07 21.06
CA ALA A 303 -2.86 -11.92 22.47
C ALA A 303 -3.53 -10.56 22.72
N ALA A 304 -2.97 -9.47 22.21
CA ALA A 304 -3.54 -8.13 22.32
C ALA A 304 -4.92 -8.05 21.65
N ARG A 305 -5.11 -8.72 20.51
CA ARG A 305 -6.40 -8.80 19.82
C ARG A 305 -7.45 -9.55 20.64
N ILE A 306 -7.09 -10.68 21.25
CA ILE A 306 -8.00 -11.45 22.13
C ILE A 306 -8.42 -10.61 23.34
N GLU A 307 -7.48 -9.91 23.97
CA GLU A 307 -7.77 -9.04 25.11
C GLU A 307 -8.69 -7.87 24.72
N ALA A 308 -8.43 -7.23 23.59
CA ALA A 308 -9.29 -6.16 23.08
C ALA A 308 -10.72 -6.66 22.80
N GLN A 309 -10.86 -7.85 22.20
CA GLN A 309 -12.16 -8.47 21.96
C GLN A 309 -12.89 -8.80 23.27
N ALA A 310 -12.18 -9.28 24.29
CA ALA A 310 -12.77 -9.53 25.61
C ALA A 310 -13.30 -8.24 26.25
N ARG A 311 -12.54 -7.14 26.19
CA ARG A 311 -12.97 -5.82 26.69
C ARG A 311 -14.22 -5.31 25.98
N VAL A 312 -14.29 -5.44 24.65
CA VAL A 312 -15.49 -5.06 23.88
C VAL A 312 -16.71 -5.89 24.28
N ARG A 313 -16.56 -7.22 24.41
CA ARG A 313 -17.65 -8.08 24.88
C ARG A 313 -18.16 -7.66 26.26
N GLN A 314 -17.26 -7.36 27.19
CA GLN A 314 -17.63 -6.89 28.53
C GLN A 314 -18.41 -5.57 28.48
N LEU A 315 -17.98 -4.62 27.66
CA LEU A 315 -18.69 -3.35 27.48
C LEU A 315 -20.07 -3.55 26.85
N LEU A 316 -20.22 -4.46 25.90
CA LEU A 316 -21.52 -4.77 25.29
C LEU A 316 -22.50 -5.38 26.31
N LEU A 317 -22.03 -6.28 27.17
CA LEU A 317 -22.83 -6.84 28.26
C LEU A 317 -23.25 -5.74 29.24
N THR A 318 -22.32 -4.89 29.65
CA THR A 318 -22.61 -3.78 30.57
C THR A 318 -23.63 -2.80 29.97
N ASN A 319 -23.49 -2.45 28.68
CA ASN A 319 -24.46 -1.58 28.00
C ASN A 319 -25.85 -2.23 27.92
N ARG A 320 -25.90 -3.54 27.67
CA ARG A 320 -27.17 -4.29 27.66
C ARG A 320 -27.87 -4.20 29.01
N ASP A 321 -27.16 -4.41 30.11
CA ASP A 321 -27.72 -4.35 31.46
C ASP A 321 -28.22 -2.94 31.80
N LEU A 322 -27.43 -1.91 31.46
CA LEU A 322 -27.84 -0.51 31.64
C LEU A 322 -29.11 -0.19 30.86
N LEU A 323 -29.22 -0.63 29.61
CA LEU A 323 -30.42 -0.43 28.80
C LEU A 323 -31.64 -1.14 29.39
N GLN A 324 -31.47 -2.34 29.97
CA GLN A 324 -32.54 -3.03 30.68
C GLN A 324 -32.99 -2.25 31.91
N HIS A 325 -32.06 -1.71 32.69
CA HIS A 325 -32.38 -0.87 33.85
C HIS A 325 -33.10 0.42 33.44
N VAL A 326 -32.63 1.12 32.40
CA VAL A 326 -33.29 2.31 31.87
C VAL A 326 -34.70 1.98 31.37
N SER A 327 -34.88 0.86 30.67
CA SER A 327 -36.20 0.43 30.21
C SER A 327 -37.16 0.16 31.37
N LEU A 328 -36.70 -0.46 32.45
CA LEU A 328 -37.50 -0.68 33.65
C LEU A 328 -37.91 0.65 34.31
N LEU A 329 -36.97 1.58 34.46
CA LEU A 329 -37.23 2.90 35.05
C LEU A 329 -38.22 3.70 34.20
N VAL A 330 -38.07 3.70 32.87
CA VAL A 330 -39.02 4.33 31.94
C VAL A 330 -40.41 3.73 32.12
N ARG A 331 -40.52 2.40 32.25
CA ARG A 331 -41.81 1.74 32.48
C ARG A 331 -42.44 2.10 33.82
N GLN A 332 -41.65 2.30 34.87
CA GLN A 332 -42.17 2.76 36.16
C GLN A 332 -42.63 4.23 36.10
N LEU A 333 -41.88 5.09 35.42
CA LEU A 333 -42.25 6.48 35.21
C LEU A 333 -43.56 6.62 34.42
N THR A 334 -43.75 5.86 33.33
CA THR A 334 -44.99 5.91 32.56
C THR A 334 -46.22 5.44 33.36
N VAL A 335 -46.05 4.49 34.28
CA VAL A 335 -47.13 4.07 35.19
C VAL A 335 -47.45 5.15 36.23
N LEU A 336 -46.44 5.90 36.68
CA LEU A 336 -46.63 7.03 37.61
C LEU A 336 -47.26 8.24 36.93
N GLU A 337 -46.90 8.54 35.68
CA GLU A 337 -47.51 9.61 34.89
C GLU A 337 -48.98 9.33 34.52
N ALA A 338 -49.37 8.06 34.46
CA ALA A 338 -50.75 7.65 34.14
C ALA A 338 -51.70 7.65 35.35
N ARG A 339 -51.23 8.02 36.55
CA ARG A 339 -52.03 8.14 37.78
C ARG A 339 -52.30 9.60 38.12
#